data_AF-A0ABD5PIU9-F1
#
_entry.id   AF-A0ABD5PIU9-F1
#
_cell.length_a   1.000
_cell.length_b   1.000
_cell.length_c   1.000
_cell.angle_alpha   90.00
_cell.angle_beta   90.00
_cell.angle_gamma   90.00
#
_symmetry.space_group_name_H-M   'P 1'
#
loop_
_entity.id
_entity.type
_entity.pdbx_description
1 polymer ?
#
loop_
_entity_poly.entity_id
_entity_poly.type
_entity_poly.pdbx_seq_one_letter_code
_entity_poly.pdbx_strand_id
1 'polypeptide(L)'
;MSESTKNPAGKPSQNPASVPRATIHKQILDTAESQPNASMEALASDVSGATPGLVERVLEEYGDPVDDDPSMTETASSTSDDQLDTPSENDETESKEDQELSAPPDPAKVSKKQWGVLQAIYENPDATQRDLAERFDVTAATISRRVNAIDGFEWGSREKYANQIFDNGNTEPMMQDHTDTAVEDHGSRLDDLEQQVHRLETQVNDSTSQFSSDDSELVAKVMHACLHSDQITEDEEVQILTEFLS
;
A
#
# COMPACT_ATOMS: atom_id res chain seq x y z
N MET A 1 -26.45 -14.70 -58.64
CA MET A 1 -27.48 -15.14 -57.69
C MET A 1 -26.72 -15.57 -56.44
N SER A 2 -26.53 -14.65 -55.50
CA SER A 2 -27.27 -14.53 -54.22
C SER A 2 -26.60 -15.41 -53.15
N GLU A 3 -26.36 -15.07 -51.89
CA GLU A 3 -26.47 -13.92 -50.96
C GLU A 3 -25.57 -14.32 -49.77
N SER A 4 -24.67 -13.47 -49.26
CA SER A 4 -24.85 -12.62 -48.07
C SER A 4 -25.39 -13.31 -46.81
N THR A 5 -24.50 -13.63 -45.86
CA THR A 5 -24.72 -13.56 -44.38
C THR A 5 -23.34 -13.41 -43.72
N LYS A 6 -22.87 -12.21 -43.36
CA LYS A 6 -23.17 -11.41 -42.15
C LYS A 6 -22.53 -11.98 -40.87
N ASN A 7 -21.45 -11.30 -40.46
CA ASN A 7 -20.79 -11.37 -39.15
C ASN A 7 -21.78 -11.10 -37.99
N PRO A 8 -21.46 -11.54 -36.76
CA PRO A 8 -20.97 -10.56 -35.79
C PRO A 8 -19.81 -11.12 -34.94
N ALA A 9 -18.67 -10.45 -34.85
CA ALA A 9 -18.39 -9.46 -33.80
C ALA A 9 -18.68 -9.99 -32.37
N GLY A 10 -17.73 -10.74 -31.82
CA GLY A 10 -17.68 -11.14 -30.42
C GLY A 10 -16.50 -10.48 -29.70
N LYS A 11 -16.75 -9.26 -29.23
CA LYS A 11 -16.11 -8.52 -28.12
C LYS A 11 -14.57 -8.57 -28.01
N PRO A 12 -13.85 -7.47 -28.31
CA PRO A 12 -12.56 -7.25 -27.65
C PRO A 12 -12.83 -7.14 -26.15
N SER A 13 -12.24 -8.04 -25.36
CA SER A 13 -12.08 -7.80 -23.91
C SER A 13 -11.38 -6.46 -23.76
N GLN A 14 -12.16 -5.44 -23.45
CA GLN A 14 -11.63 -4.17 -22.97
C GLN A 14 -10.90 -4.51 -21.68
N ASN A 15 -9.57 -4.58 -21.73
CA ASN A 15 -8.77 -4.33 -20.55
C ASN A 15 -9.24 -2.98 -20.04
N PRO A 16 -9.86 -2.90 -18.84
CA PRO A 16 -10.14 -1.60 -18.27
C PRO A 16 -8.79 -0.90 -18.17
N ALA A 17 -8.69 0.24 -18.85
CA ALA A 17 -7.54 1.11 -18.77
C ALA A 17 -7.11 1.16 -17.30
N SER A 18 -5.85 0.83 -17.04
CA SER A 18 -5.28 0.70 -15.69
C SER A 18 -5.31 2.07 -15.01
N VAL A 19 -6.47 2.43 -14.49
CA VAL A 19 -6.63 3.52 -13.54
C VAL A 19 -5.65 3.21 -12.41
N PRO A 20 -4.82 4.18 -11.99
CA PRO A 20 -3.86 3.95 -10.92
C PRO A 20 -4.57 3.36 -9.71
N ARG A 21 -4.04 2.28 -9.12
CA ARG A 21 -4.67 1.58 -7.99
C ARG A 21 -5.05 2.53 -6.85
N ALA A 22 -4.23 3.56 -6.63
CA ALA A 22 -4.48 4.63 -5.67
C ALA A 22 -5.78 5.41 -5.94
N THR A 23 -6.14 5.63 -7.21
CA THR A 23 -7.39 6.30 -7.59
C THR A 23 -8.60 5.37 -7.37
N ILE A 24 -8.44 4.07 -7.59
CA ILE A 24 -9.50 3.08 -7.34
C ILE A 24 -9.78 2.97 -5.84
N HIS A 25 -8.75 2.92 -4.99
CA HIS A 25 -8.92 2.87 -3.53
C HIS A 25 -9.65 4.12 -3.03
N LYS A 26 -9.25 5.32 -3.52
CA LYS A 26 -9.94 6.57 -3.19
C LYS A 26 -11.41 6.55 -3.61
N GLN A 27 -11.72 6.07 -4.82
CA GLN A 27 -13.10 5.97 -5.31
C GLN A 27 -13.94 4.99 -4.49
N ILE A 28 -13.36 3.88 -4.03
CA ILE A 28 -14.04 2.93 -3.13
C ILE A 28 -14.43 3.61 -1.82
N LEU A 29 -13.51 4.35 -1.18
CA LEU A 29 -13.77 5.04 0.08
C LEU A 29 -14.80 6.18 -0.07
N ASP A 30 -14.72 6.97 -1.13
CA ASP A 30 -15.67 8.06 -1.45
C ASP A 30 -17.09 7.52 -1.70
N THR A 31 -17.19 6.35 -2.34
CA THR A 31 -18.47 5.66 -2.57
C THR A 31 -19.04 5.06 -1.28
N ALA A 32 -18.18 4.46 -0.44
CA ALA A 32 -18.59 3.93 0.87
C ALA A 32 -19.10 5.05 1.80
N GLU A 33 -18.41 6.19 1.84
CA GLU A 33 -18.84 7.39 2.58
C GLU A 33 -20.21 7.90 2.10
N SER A 34 -20.44 7.88 0.79
CA SER A 34 -21.70 8.32 0.18
C SER A 34 -22.85 7.31 0.37
N GLN A 35 -22.55 6.04 0.61
CA GLN A 35 -23.51 4.94 0.72
C GLN A 35 -23.19 4.00 1.89
N PRO A 36 -23.39 4.45 3.14
CA PRO A 36 -22.95 3.76 4.36
C PRO A 36 -23.58 2.38 4.59
N ASN A 37 -24.72 2.09 3.94
CA ASN A 37 -25.45 0.82 4.11
C ASN A 37 -25.43 -0.04 2.84
N ALA A 38 -24.58 0.30 1.87
CA ALA A 38 -24.46 -0.49 0.64
C ALA A 38 -23.63 -1.75 0.88
N SER A 39 -24.05 -2.86 0.27
CA SER A 39 -23.27 -4.11 0.28
C SER A 39 -21.98 -3.95 -0.53
N MET A 40 -20.95 -4.73 -0.21
CA MET A 40 -19.67 -4.76 -0.95
C MET A 40 -19.86 -4.99 -2.46
N GLU A 41 -20.89 -5.74 -2.88
CA GLU A 41 -21.20 -5.91 -4.30
C GLU A 41 -21.81 -4.68 -4.96
N ALA A 42 -22.60 -3.89 -4.22
CA ALA A 42 -23.17 -2.64 -4.71
C ALA A 42 -22.06 -1.59 -4.87
N LEU A 43 -21.18 -1.47 -3.88
CA LEU A 43 -20.01 -0.57 -3.94
C LEU A 43 -19.06 -0.92 -5.08
N ALA A 44 -18.79 -2.21 -5.32
CA ALA A 44 -17.96 -2.65 -6.43
C ALA A 44 -18.59 -2.42 -7.81
N SER A 45 -19.92 -2.36 -7.89
CA SER A 45 -20.63 -2.06 -9.14
C SER A 45 -20.55 -0.58 -9.53
N ASP A 46 -20.47 0.32 -8.54
CA ASP A 46 -20.41 1.77 -8.77
C ASP A 46 -18.99 2.25 -9.09
N VAL A 47 -17.95 1.51 -8.66
CA VAL A 47 -16.54 1.83 -8.94
C VAL A 47 -16.00 1.02 -10.12
N SER A 48 -15.68 1.71 -11.21
CA SER A 48 -15.14 1.10 -12.44
C SER A 48 -13.78 0.41 -12.18
N GLY A 49 -13.79 -0.92 -12.20
CA GLY A 49 -12.59 -1.75 -12.00
C GLY A 49 -12.43 -2.28 -10.57
N ALA A 50 -13.39 -2.03 -9.69
CA ALA A 50 -13.44 -2.65 -8.37
C ALA A 50 -14.08 -4.05 -8.45
N THR A 51 -13.65 -4.93 -7.54
CA THR A 51 -14.32 -6.20 -7.27
C THR A 51 -14.74 -6.22 -5.80
N PRO A 52 -15.77 -6.99 -5.41
CA PRO A 52 -16.21 -7.03 -4.01
C PRO A 52 -15.09 -7.33 -3.02
N GLY A 53 -14.19 -8.26 -3.36
CA GLY A 53 -13.01 -8.58 -2.54
C GLY A 53 -11.86 -7.57 -2.64
N LEU A 54 -11.92 -6.58 -3.52
CA LEU A 54 -11.04 -5.40 -3.46
C LEU A 54 -11.63 -4.33 -2.54
N VAL A 55 -12.96 -4.18 -2.54
CA VAL A 55 -13.67 -3.26 -1.63
C VAL A 55 -13.45 -3.69 -0.18
N GLU A 56 -13.63 -4.97 0.14
CA GLU A 56 -13.36 -5.53 1.48
C GLU A 56 -11.94 -5.22 1.95
N ARG A 57 -10.91 -5.54 1.15
CA ARG A 57 -9.51 -5.24 1.49
C ARG A 57 -9.21 -3.76 1.66
N VAL A 58 -9.86 -2.88 0.88
CA VAL A 58 -9.65 -1.43 1.01
C VAL A 58 -10.33 -0.90 2.28
N LEU A 59 -11.52 -1.39 2.62
CA LEU A 59 -12.19 -1.02 3.88
C LEU A 59 -11.48 -1.60 5.11
N GLU A 60 -10.87 -2.78 5.00
CA GLU A 60 -9.99 -3.34 6.04
C GLU A 60 -8.68 -2.54 6.18
N GLU A 61 -8.10 -2.06 5.08
CA GLU A 61 -6.82 -1.34 5.07
C GLU A 61 -6.96 0.13 5.48
N TYR A 62 -8.09 0.78 5.19
CA TYR A 62 -8.32 2.20 5.45
C TYR A 62 -9.42 2.50 6.47
N GLY A 63 -10.18 1.48 6.90
CA GLY A 63 -11.37 1.64 7.74
C GLY A 63 -12.63 1.94 6.93
N ASP A 64 -13.79 1.57 7.45
CA ASP A 64 -15.06 2.10 6.96
C ASP A 64 -15.16 3.57 7.42
N PRO A 65 -15.27 4.55 6.50
CA PRO A 65 -15.35 5.97 6.86
C PRO A 65 -16.58 6.32 7.71
N VAL A 66 -17.54 5.41 7.84
CA VAL A 66 -18.79 5.58 8.59
C VAL A 66 -18.67 5.00 10.02
N ASP A 67 -17.81 4.01 10.22
CA ASP A 67 -17.53 3.39 11.52
C ASP A 67 -16.35 4.07 12.27
N ASP A 68 -15.95 5.29 11.87
CA ASP A 68 -15.01 6.14 12.61
C ASP A 68 -15.63 6.71 13.91
N ASP A 69 -16.36 5.87 14.65
CA ASP A 69 -16.66 6.06 16.06
C ASP A 69 -15.66 5.22 16.87
N PRO A 70 -14.77 5.83 17.68
CA PRO A 70 -13.80 5.09 18.51
C PRO A 70 -14.44 4.32 19.69
N SER A 71 -15.71 3.91 19.58
CA SER A 71 -16.45 3.18 20.59
C SER A 71 -16.85 1.78 20.13
N MET A 72 -16.02 0.81 20.52
CA MET A 72 -16.46 -0.52 20.99
C MET A 72 -17.52 -1.26 20.15
N THR A 73 -17.10 -2.23 19.33
CA THR A 73 -17.97 -3.35 18.95
C THR A 73 -17.24 -4.69 19.00
N GLU A 74 -16.98 -5.14 20.24
CA GLU A 74 -17.12 -6.56 20.56
C GLU A 74 -18.60 -6.93 20.36
N THR A 75 -18.91 -7.62 19.27
CA THR A 75 -20.25 -8.19 19.07
C THR A 75 -20.34 -9.50 19.85
N ALA A 76 -20.59 -9.37 21.16
CA ALA A 76 -21.00 -10.48 22.01
C ALA A 76 -22.47 -10.85 21.72
N SER A 77 -22.73 -12.13 21.44
CA SER A 77 -24.07 -12.69 21.43
C SER A 77 -24.17 -13.79 22.47
N SER A 78 -25.09 -13.57 23.43
CA SER A 78 -25.74 -14.56 24.33
C SER A 78 -24.83 -15.12 25.45
N THR A 79 -25.18 -15.11 26.74
CA THR A 79 -26.48 -15.36 27.41
C THR A 79 -26.50 -14.77 28.83
N SER A 80 -27.69 -14.33 29.27
CA SER A 80 -28.01 -13.89 30.63
C SER A 80 -28.05 -15.02 31.67
N ASP A 81 -27.92 -14.58 32.94
CA ASP A 81 -28.41 -15.17 34.19
C ASP A 81 -27.58 -16.29 34.85
N ASP A 82 -26.86 -15.98 35.94
CA ASP A 82 -27.26 -16.39 37.30
C ASP A 82 -26.38 -15.69 38.36
N GLN A 83 -27.06 -15.14 39.36
CA GLN A 83 -26.55 -14.35 40.47
C GLN A 83 -26.20 -15.26 41.66
N LEU A 84 -25.02 -15.12 42.28
CA LEU A 84 -24.83 -15.46 43.70
C LEU A 84 -23.61 -14.75 44.33
N ASP A 85 -23.91 -13.91 45.31
CA ASP A 85 -23.03 -13.29 46.31
C ASP A 85 -22.21 -14.31 47.13
N THR A 86 -20.92 -14.03 47.38
CA THR A 86 -20.39 -13.60 48.70
C THR A 86 -18.84 -13.57 48.74
N PRO A 87 -18.23 -12.71 49.59
CA PRO A 87 -16.84 -12.28 49.47
C PRO A 87 -15.88 -13.11 50.35
N SER A 88 -14.65 -13.31 49.88
CA SER A 88 -13.55 -13.77 50.73
C SER A 88 -12.25 -13.07 50.34
N GLU A 89 -11.85 -12.11 51.17
CA GLU A 89 -10.50 -11.58 51.25
C GLU A 89 -9.54 -12.72 51.66
N ASN A 90 -8.50 -12.98 50.87
CA ASN A 90 -7.09 -12.76 51.23
C ASN A 90 -6.17 -13.44 50.18
N ASP A 91 -4.93 -12.95 50.15
CA ASP A 91 -3.71 -13.53 49.56
C ASP A 91 -3.28 -13.06 48.16
N GLU A 92 -2.27 -12.20 48.20
CA GLU A 92 -1.28 -11.97 47.15
C GLU A 92 -0.83 -13.29 46.50
N THR A 93 -1.05 -13.46 45.20
CA THR A 93 -0.12 -14.23 44.35
C THR A 93 -0.42 -14.03 42.87
N GLU A 94 0.57 -13.50 42.18
CA GLU A 94 0.94 -13.78 40.78
C GLU A 94 -0.16 -13.72 39.71
N SER A 95 -0.07 -12.63 38.95
CA SER A 95 -0.40 -12.52 37.53
C SER A 95 -0.30 -13.86 36.78
N LYS A 96 -1.45 -14.44 36.46
CA LYS A 96 -1.61 -15.57 35.53
C LYS A 96 -2.77 -15.30 34.58
N GLU A 97 -2.60 -14.25 33.78
CA GLU A 97 -3.17 -14.11 32.45
C GLU A 97 -1.92 -13.93 31.57
N ASP A 98 -1.40 -14.97 30.92
CA ASP A 98 -1.86 -15.44 29.62
C ASP A 98 -1.25 -16.82 29.39
N GLN A 99 -2.09 -17.85 29.24
CA GLN A 99 -1.67 -19.14 28.73
C GLN A 99 -2.46 -19.47 27.47
N GLU A 100 -2.45 -18.55 26.50
CA GLU A 100 -2.54 -18.95 25.10
C GLU A 100 -1.14 -19.30 24.62
N LEU A 101 -0.92 -20.61 24.48
CA LEU A 101 0.25 -21.23 23.90
C LEU A 101 0.35 -20.85 22.41
N SER A 102 0.82 -19.62 22.12
CA SER A 102 1.53 -19.39 20.87
C SER A 102 2.93 -19.98 21.04
N ALA A 103 3.35 -20.80 20.08
CA ALA A 103 4.65 -21.46 20.11
C ALA A 103 5.75 -20.45 20.42
N PRO A 104 6.75 -20.79 21.26
CA PRO A 104 7.83 -19.86 21.57
C PRO A 104 8.48 -19.38 20.26
N PRO A 105 8.68 -18.07 20.09
CA PRO A 105 9.29 -17.51 18.90
C PRO A 105 10.65 -18.16 18.72
N ASP A 106 10.91 -18.70 17.54
CA ASP A 106 12.18 -19.33 17.22
C ASP A 106 13.18 -18.21 16.87
N PRO A 107 14.11 -17.87 17.78
CA PRO A 107 15.00 -16.75 17.55
C PRO A 107 16.03 -17.04 16.46
N ALA A 108 16.24 -18.32 16.10
CA ALA A 108 17.14 -18.70 15.01
C ALA A 108 16.60 -18.31 13.63
N LYS A 109 15.30 -17.98 13.52
CA LYS A 109 14.67 -17.51 12.29
C LYS A 109 14.62 -16.00 12.14
N VAL A 110 15.04 -15.26 13.17
CA VAL A 110 15.05 -13.80 13.15
C VAL A 110 16.38 -13.33 12.57
N SER A 111 16.35 -12.63 11.44
CA SER A 111 17.56 -12.05 10.85
C SER A 111 18.13 -10.93 11.73
N LYS A 112 19.41 -10.58 11.56
CA LYS A 112 20.06 -9.49 12.31
C LYS A 112 19.33 -8.14 12.17
N LYS A 113 18.83 -7.83 10.97
CA LYS A 113 18.08 -6.59 10.71
C LYS A 113 16.73 -6.60 11.43
N GLN A 114 16.03 -7.75 11.46
CA GLN A 114 14.80 -7.94 12.22
C GLN A 114 15.05 -7.86 13.73
N TRP A 115 16.14 -8.48 14.20
CA TRP A 115 16.58 -8.45 15.59
C TRP A 115 16.85 -7.02 16.06
N GLY A 116 17.49 -6.19 15.23
CA GLY A 116 17.68 -4.77 15.53
C GLY A 116 16.36 -4.02 15.73
N VAL A 117 15.35 -4.27 14.89
CA VAL A 117 14.03 -3.64 15.05
C VAL A 117 13.31 -4.15 16.30
N LEU A 118 13.35 -5.47 16.56
CA LEU A 118 12.78 -6.06 17.78
C LEU A 118 13.48 -5.55 19.05
N GLN A 119 14.79 -5.33 19.00
CA GLN A 119 15.54 -4.72 20.10
C GLN A 119 15.07 -3.29 20.35
N ALA A 120 14.85 -2.51 19.30
CA ALA A 120 14.33 -1.15 19.45
C ALA A 120 12.90 -1.12 20.02
N ILE A 121 12.07 -2.12 19.69
CA ILE A 121 10.74 -2.35 20.30
C ILE A 121 10.88 -2.75 21.76
N TYR A 122 11.81 -3.64 22.10
CA TYR A 122 12.09 -4.04 23.49
C TYR A 122 12.53 -2.84 24.35
N GLU A 123 13.38 -1.97 23.79
CA GLU A 123 13.83 -0.75 24.48
C GLU A 123 12.73 0.31 24.61
N ASN A 124 11.80 0.38 23.66
CA ASN A 124 10.70 1.34 23.64
C ASN A 124 9.43 0.68 23.08
N PRO A 125 8.64 -0.02 23.92
CA PRO A 125 7.46 -0.76 23.45
C PRO A 125 6.39 0.17 22.87
N ASP A 126 6.33 1.43 23.31
CA ASP A 126 5.41 2.44 22.80
C ASP A 126 5.84 3.08 21.46
N ALA A 127 7.05 2.77 20.97
CA ALA A 127 7.54 3.35 19.72
C ALA A 127 6.62 2.98 18.55
N THR A 128 6.21 3.99 17.78
CA THR A 128 5.46 3.75 16.56
C THR A 128 6.39 3.27 15.45
N GLN A 129 5.82 2.67 14.40
CA GLN A 129 6.60 2.28 13.21
C GLN A 129 7.35 3.47 12.59
N ARG A 130 6.80 4.68 12.73
CA ARG A 130 7.43 5.93 12.26
C ARG A 130 8.63 6.32 13.13
N ASP A 131 8.53 6.15 14.44
CA ASP A 131 9.64 6.46 15.35
C ASP A 131 10.79 5.47 15.17
N LEU A 132 10.48 4.18 14.92
CA LEU A 132 11.49 3.19 14.56
C LEU A 132 12.10 3.48 13.17
N ALA A 133 11.29 3.88 12.20
CA ALA A 133 11.75 4.24 10.87
C ALA A 133 12.77 5.38 10.90
N GLU A 134 12.51 6.42 11.71
CA GLU A 134 13.46 7.51 11.94
C GLU A 134 14.77 7.00 12.58
N ARG A 135 14.69 6.10 13.56
CA ARG A 135 15.88 5.50 14.21
C ARG A 135 16.75 4.68 13.25
N PHE A 136 16.15 4.01 12.28
CA PHE A 136 16.84 3.15 11.32
C PHE A 136 17.13 3.81 9.98
N ASP A 137 16.80 5.09 9.80
CA ASP A 137 16.91 5.84 8.53
C ASP A 137 16.23 5.12 7.35
N VAL A 138 15.02 4.60 7.59
CA VAL A 138 14.20 3.89 6.59
C VAL A 138 12.76 4.40 6.62
N THR A 139 11.91 3.91 5.72
CA THR A 139 10.47 4.23 5.75
C THR A 139 9.71 3.37 6.78
N ALA A 140 8.58 3.87 7.30
CA ALA A 140 7.68 3.10 8.15
C ALA A 140 7.19 1.81 7.46
N ALA A 141 6.96 1.85 6.14
CA ALA A 141 6.61 0.68 5.34
C ALA A 141 7.73 -0.38 5.33
N THR A 142 9.00 0.04 5.31
CA THR A 142 10.15 -0.87 5.42
C THR A 142 10.19 -1.55 6.78
N ILE A 143 9.90 -0.81 7.86
CA ILE A 143 9.81 -1.38 9.22
C ILE A 143 8.65 -2.38 9.29
N SER A 144 7.46 -2.00 8.84
CA SER A 144 6.27 -2.88 8.78
C SER A 144 6.56 -4.17 8.01
N ARG A 145 7.15 -4.07 6.82
CA ARG A 145 7.52 -5.25 6.03
C ARG A 145 8.57 -6.13 6.72
N ARG A 146 9.54 -5.51 7.40
CA ARG A 146 10.62 -6.23 8.09
C ARG A 146 10.08 -7.01 9.30
N VAL A 147 9.18 -6.43 10.08
CA VAL A 147 8.59 -7.09 11.26
C VAL A 147 7.50 -8.10 10.87
N ASN A 148 6.69 -7.83 9.84
CA ASN A 148 5.67 -8.77 9.37
C ASN A 148 6.27 -9.99 8.64
N ALA A 149 7.53 -9.91 8.21
CA ALA A 149 8.26 -11.05 7.67
C ALA A 149 8.79 -11.99 8.77
N ILE A 150 8.56 -11.68 10.05
CA ILE A 150 8.94 -12.53 11.18
C ILE A 150 7.78 -13.48 11.46
N ASP A 151 8.03 -14.78 11.40
CA ASP A 151 7.03 -15.81 11.68
C ASP A 151 6.39 -15.60 13.06
N GLY A 152 5.08 -15.39 13.10
CA GLY A 152 4.31 -15.24 14.35
C GLY A 152 4.49 -13.90 15.07
N PHE A 153 5.10 -12.91 14.41
CA PHE A 153 5.15 -11.54 14.94
C PHE A 153 3.86 -10.79 14.62
N GLU A 154 3.25 -10.21 15.65
CA GLU A 154 2.06 -9.36 15.55
C GLU A 154 2.35 -8.00 16.19
N TRP A 155 2.03 -6.91 15.49
CA TRP A 155 2.37 -5.56 15.97
C TRP A 155 1.60 -5.16 17.25
N GLY A 156 0.36 -5.65 17.41
CA GLY A 156 -0.44 -5.45 18.62
C GLY A 156 0.12 -6.18 19.84
N SER A 157 0.89 -7.25 19.62
CA SER A 157 1.55 -8.03 20.66
C SER A 157 3.08 -7.89 20.60
N ARG A 158 3.58 -6.79 20.03
CA ARG A 158 5.02 -6.56 19.78
C ARG A 158 5.86 -6.58 21.06
N GLU A 159 5.33 -6.06 22.16
CA GLU A 159 6.00 -6.06 23.46
C GLU A 159 6.13 -7.49 24.00
N LYS A 160 5.03 -8.25 23.99
CA LYS A 160 5.01 -9.66 24.40
C LYS A 160 5.99 -10.49 23.59
N TYR A 161 6.02 -10.29 22.27
CA TYR A 161 6.94 -10.97 21.36
C TYR A 161 8.41 -10.59 21.62
N ALA A 162 8.69 -9.30 21.79
CA ALA A 162 10.03 -8.82 22.11
C ALA A 162 10.51 -9.36 23.46
N ASN A 163 9.71 -9.23 24.52
CA ASN A 163 10.04 -9.76 25.85
C ASN A 163 10.28 -11.27 25.80
N GLN A 164 9.45 -12.04 25.08
CA GLN A 164 9.64 -13.49 24.96
C GLN A 164 10.94 -13.87 24.24
N ILE A 165 11.45 -13.03 23.34
CA ILE A 165 12.76 -13.23 22.70
C ILE A 165 13.89 -12.84 23.65
N PHE A 166 13.83 -11.66 24.26
CA PHE A 166 14.96 -11.10 25.01
C PHE A 166 15.04 -11.60 26.47
N ASP A 167 13.91 -11.80 27.16
CA ASP A 167 13.87 -12.30 28.55
C ASP A 167 14.18 -13.79 28.66
N ASN A 168 14.02 -14.55 27.58
CA ASN A 168 14.36 -15.98 27.53
C ASN A 168 15.88 -16.24 27.47
N GLY A 169 16.71 -15.20 27.69
CA GLY A 169 18.17 -15.30 27.66
C GLY A 169 18.72 -15.54 26.25
N ASN A 170 17.93 -15.24 25.22
CA ASN A 170 18.34 -15.46 23.86
C ASN A 170 19.24 -14.32 23.38
N THR A 171 20.54 -14.60 23.33
CA THR A 171 21.54 -13.70 22.74
C THR A 171 21.39 -13.62 21.22
N GLU A 172 21.81 -12.47 20.64
CA GLU A 172 21.87 -12.23 19.19
C GLU A 172 22.14 -13.51 18.41
N PRO A 173 21.38 -13.82 17.34
CA PRO A 173 21.63 -14.99 16.52
C PRO A 173 23.06 -14.90 15.96
N MET A 174 23.98 -15.62 16.61
CA MET A 174 25.37 -15.71 16.19
C MET A 174 25.39 -16.59 14.95
N MET A 175 25.50 -15.94 13.78
CA MET A 175 25.47 -16.56 12.45
C MET A 175 24.04 -16.91 12.03
N GLN A 176 23.53 -16.24 11.00
CA GLN A 176 22.69 -16.74 9.90
C GLN A 176 22.20 -15.49 9.13
N ASP A 177 23.04 -15.00 8.22
CA ASP A 177 22.66 -14.00 7.20
C ASP A 177 21.84 -14.71 6.12
N HIS A 178 20.65 -15.14 6.48
CA HIS A 178 19.75 -15.88 5.61
C HIS A 178 18.46 -15.07 5.59
N THR A 179 18.03 -14.69 4.37
CA THR A 179 16.79 -13.98 4.03
C THR A 179 16.80 -12.44 3.97
N ASP A 180 17.88 -11.79 3.52
CA ASP A 180 17.82 -10.39 3.05
C ASP A 180 18.05 -10.23 1.53
N THR A 181 18.11 -11.32 0.77
CA THR A 181 18.38 -11.28 -0.68
C THR A 181 17.26 -10.58 -1.47
N ALA A 182 16.01 -10.63 -1.00
CA ALA A 182 14.89 -9.98 -1.66
C ALA A 182 14.80 -8.48 -1.37
N VAL A 183 15.35 -8.00 -0.25
CA VAL A 183 15.32 -6.58 0.10
C VAL A 183 16.53 -5.84 -0.48
N GLU A 184 17.69 -6.50 -0.58
CA GLU A 184 18.84 -5.99 -1.35
C GLU A 184 18.54 -5.91 -2.86
N ASP A 185 17.77 -6.87 -3.40
CA ASP A 185 17.27 -6.84 -4.79
C ASP A 185 16.36 -5.62 -5.04
N HIS A 186 15.49 -5.28 -4.08
CA HIS A 186 14.63 -4.11 -4.18
C HIS A 186 15.37 -2.79 -3.99
N GLY A 187 16.36 -2.72 -3.08
CA GLY A 187 17.22 -1.54 -2.92
C GLY A 187 18.05 -1.28 -4.18
N SER A 188 18.67 -2.33 -4.72
CA SER A 188 19.45 -2.25 -5.97
C SER A 188 18.56 -1.85 -7.16
N ARG A 189 17.31 -2.35 -7.21
CA ARG A 189 16.34 -1.96 -8.22
C ARG A 189 15.89 -0.49 -8.08
N LEU A 190 15.84 0.07 -6.87
CA LEU A 190 15.56 1.49 -6.64
C LEU A 190 16.73 2.35 -7.11
N ASP A 191 17.98 2.01 -6.75
CA ASP A 191 19.18 2.69 -7.24
C ASP A 191 19.29 2.66 -8.78
N ASP A 192 18.97 1.52 -9.40
CA ASP A 192 18.95 1.39 -10.86
C ASP A 192 17.85 2.25 -11.51
N LEU A 193 16.66 2.31 -10.89
CA LEU A 193 15.55 3.15 -11.34
C LEU A 193 15.90 4.64 -11.21
N GLU A 194 16.54 5.06 -10.13
CA GLU A 194 17.00 6.44 -9.93
C GLU A 194 18.04 6.84 -10.98
N GLN A 195 19.02 5.98 -11.26
CA GLN A 195 19.99 6.20 -12.32
C GLN A 195 19.34 6.26 -13.71
N GLN A 196 18.31 5.43 -13.95
CA GLN A 196 17.57 5.45 -15.21
C GLN A 196 16.78 6.74 -15.38
N VAL A 197 16.11 7.22 -14.33
CA VAL A 197 15.40 8.51 -14.33
C VAL A 197 16.39 9.63 -14.59
N HIS A 198 17.52 9.68 -13.89
CA HIS A 198 18.50 10.74 -14.11
C HIS A 198 19.06 10.74 -15.54
N ARG A 199 19.30 9.55 -16.11
CA ARG A 199 19.70 9.42 -17.52
C ARG A 199 18.60 9.90 -18.47
N LEU A 200 17.34 9.51 -18.22
CA LEU A 200 16.20 9.93 -19.03
C LEU A 200 15.96 11.43 -18.94
N GLU A 201 16.07 12.04 -17.76
CA GLU A 201 15.97 13.50 -17.57
C GLU A 201 17.08 14.22 -18.32
N THR A 202 18.31 13.73 -18.23
CA THR A 202 19.44 14.28 -18.99
C THR A 202 19.19 14.15 -20.48
N GLN A 203 18.69 13.00 -20.94
CA GLN A 203 18.38 12.75 -22.35
C GLN A 203 17.21 13.61 -22.84
N VAL A 204 16.15 13.80 -22.05
CA VAL A 204 15.01 14.66 -22.40
C VAL A 204 15.45 16.11 -22.43
N ASN A 205 16.23 16.57 -21.45
CA ASN A 205 16.77 17.92 -21.44
C ASN A 205 17.73 18.17 -22.62
N ASP A 206 18.56 17.19 -22.97
CA ASP A 206 19.43 17.24 -24.15
C ASP A 206 18.63 17.19 -25.45
N SER A 207 17.59 16.35 -25.54
CA SER A 207 16.69 16.27 -26.70
C SER A 207 15.90 17.57 -26.89
N THR A 208 15.38 18.16 -25.82
CA THR A 208 14.72 19.48 -25.83
C THR A 208 15.72 20.58 -26.22
N SER A 209 16.98 20.48 -25.80
CA SER A 209 18.03 21.41 -26.24
C SER A 209 18.50 21.16 -27.69
N GLN A 210 18.24 19.98 -28.25
CA GLN A 210 18.53 19.58 -29.64
C GLN A 210 17.39 19.92 -30.60
N PHE A 211 16.17 20.10 -30.09
CA PHE A 211 15.11 20.87 -30.75
C PHE A 211 15.44 22.37 -30.66
N SER A 212 16.49 22.77 -31.37
CA SER A 212 16.80 24.17 -31.58
C SER A 212 15.56 24.83 -32.18
N SER A 213 14.97 25.79 -31.46
CA SER A 213 13.83 26.60 -31.94
C SER A 213 14.14 27.36 -33.26
N ASP A 214 15.39 27.32 -33.71
CA ASP A 214 15.88 27.87 -34.97
C ASP A 214 15.58 26.99 -36.21
N ASP A 215 15.09 25.75 -36.06
CA ASP A 215 14.65 24.97 -37.23
C ASP A 215 13.24 25.41 -37.68
N SER A 216 13.21 26.58 -38.33
CA SER A 216 11.99 27.18 -38.89
C SER A 216 11.25 26.23 -39.84
N GLU A 217 11.95 25.29 -40.49
CA GLU A 217 11.34 24.31 -41.39
C GLU A 217 10.59 23.22 -40.61
N LEU A 218 11.12 22.78 -39.47
CA LEU A 218 10.43 21.84 -38.59
C LEU A 218 9.22 22.47 -37.91
N VAL A 219 9.35 23.71 -37.42
CA VAL A 219 8.23 24.49 -36.86
C VAL A 219 7.11 24.65 -37.88
N ALA A 220 7.46 24.98 -39.14
CA ALA A 220 6.48 25.10 -40.22
C ALA A 220 5.75 23.77 -40.52
N LYS A 221 6.44 22.63 -40.46
CA LYS A 221 5.82 21.29 -40.66
C LYS A 221 4.90 20.90 -39.50
N VAL A 222 5.30 21.19 -38.26
CA VAL A 222 4.47 20.94 -37.08
C VAL A 222 3.22 21.82 -37.11
N MET A 223 3.37 23.12 -37.36
CA MET A 223 2.24 24.04 -37.56
C MET A 223 1.32 23.57 -38.68
N HIS A 224 1.88 23.18 -39.82
CA HIS A 224 1.08 22.69 -40.94
C HIS A 224 0.30 21.42 -40.58
N ALA A 225 0.92 20.49 -39.84
CA ALA A 225 0.25 19.27 -39.37
C ALA A 225 -0.85 19.56 -38.34
N CYS A 226 -0.63 20.51 -37.43
CA CYS A 226 -1.64 20.93 -36.44
C CYS A 226 -2.84 21.60 -37.12
N LEU A 227 -2.61 22.55 -38.03
CA LEU A 227 -3.66 23.28 -38.77
C LEU A 227 -4.40 22.46 -39.84
N HIS A 228 -3.96 21.22 -40.10
CA HIS A 228 -4.63 20.30 -41.03
C HIS A 228 -5.17 19.05 -40.30
N SER A 229 -5.15 19.04 -38.97
CA SER A 229 -5.62 17.92 -38.17
C SER A 229 -7.12 18.07 -37.88
N ASP A 230 -7.92 17.10 -38.32
CA ASP A 230 -9.36 17.04 -38.00
C ASP A 230 -9.64 16.83 -36.49
N GLN A 231 -8.60 16.61 -35.68
CA GLN A 231 -8.70 16.42 -34.22
C GLN A 231 -8.45 17.70 -33.41
N ILE A 232 -8.10 18.80 -34.07
CA ILE A 232 -7.85 20.09 -33.41
C ILE A 232 -9.01 21.02 -33.74
N THR A 233 -9.54 21.68 -32.72
CA THR A 233 -10.61 22.67 -32.86
C THR A 233 -10.05 24.04 -33.23
N GLU A 234 -10.88 24.90 -33.83
CA GLU A 234 -10.47 26.26 -34.25
C GLU A 234 -9.93 27.10 -33.07
N ASP A 235 -10.50 26.92 -31.87
CA ASP A 235 -10.01 27.58 -30.65
C ASP A 235 -8.60 27.11 -30.25
N GLU A 236 -8.32 25.80 -30.38
CA GLU A 236 -6.99 25.23 -30.12
C GLU A 236 -5.98 25.67 -31.19
N GLU A 237 -6.38 25.80 -32.46
CA GLU A 237 -5.53 26.34 -33.52
C GLU A 237 -5.09 27.79 -33.23
N VAL A 238 -6.01 28.63 -32.76
CA VAL A 238 -5.70 30.02 -32.37
C VAL A 238 -4.77 30.06 -31.17
N GLN A 239 -4.94 29.14 -30.21
CA GLN A 239 -4.06 29.04 -29.06
C GLN A 239 -2.63 28.64 -29.46
N ILE A 240 -2.48 27.63 -30.34
CA ILE A 240 -1.19 27.20 -30.88
C ILE A 240 -0.51 28.34 -31.65
N LEU A 241 -1.25 29.08 -32.48
CA LEU A 241 -0.71 30.25 -33.21
C LEU A 241 -0.23 31.36 -32.27
N THR A 242 -0.96 31.60 -31.18
CA THR A 242 -0.60 32.64 -30.20
C THR A 242 0.68 32.26 -29.43
N GLU A 243 0.82 30.99 -29.07
CA GLU A 243 1.98 30.50 -28.31
C GLU A 243 3.26 30.46 -29.16
N PHE A 244 3.14 30.27 -30.47
CA PHE A 244 4.28 30.32 -31.40
C PHE A 244 4.66 31.73 -31.88
N LEU A 245 3.76 32.71 -31.79
CA LEU A 245 4.00 34.10 -32.17
C LEU A 245 4.37 35.02 -30.99
N SER A 246 4.30 34.51 -29.75
CA SER A 246 4.71 35.20 -28.52
C SER A 246 6.18 35.02 -28.19
#